data_AF-A0A426ZKZ1-F1
#
_entry.id   AF-A0A426ZKZ1-F1
#
_cell.length_a   1.000
_cell.length_b   1.000
_cell.length_c   1.000
_cell.angle_alpha   90.00
_cell.angle_beta   90.00
_cell.angle_gamma   90.00
#
_symmetry.space_group_name_H-M   'P 1'
#
loop_
_entity.id
_entity.type
_entity.pdbx_description
1 polymer ?
#
loop_
_entity_poly.entity_id
_entity_poly.type
_entity_poly.pdbx_seq_one_letter_code
_entity_poly.pdbx_strand_id
1 'polypeptide(L)'
;MISSQRMQPKRRPLLPLLFFLSFAALLLFFYHSSSSSRSSLLLSSSPNPDPRFTFIIKLLTFDRIDSLRRCLRSLAVADYTGDRVHLHVLVDHFRSLNSSSGAILDRKLEESRRILDLVDRLRWPHGDKIVHYRTANAGLQAQWLEAWWPSSNDEFAFVVEDDLELSPLYYKFLKGLILKYYFDPANYNPSIYGASLQRPRFVAVQKDLGLSKLALLAHSAPYCLIFLIDLARRGYPVIDADQLISSIRHDTSVYLEHETDVIREIWVKAIIVQKCLELGYNLWLIEGNMIPGSGSLSELPHPSYDFVVAEDVGLLFVKSSPPSLKMWNDDYIHKVVAECKSLIGSNSHLMEHKNFVHLARKALNDNADVRVWKLDDSAVGEKLGAITMNRTESKMKMVFWSQEMASALVQKELERLGMWLIDLDSSCVSVVCHKA
;
A
#
# COMPACT_ATOMS: atom_id res chain seq x y z
N MET A 1 -78.96 -50.46 -19.16
CA MET A 1 -79.17 -49.04 -18.82
C MET A 1 -78.85 -48.86 -17.35
N ILE A 2 -78.13 -47.77 -17.04
CA ILE A 2 -77.80 -47.21 -15.71
C ILE A 2 -76.54 -47.78 -15.04
N SER A 3 -75.48 -47.00 -15.27
CA SER A 3 -74.21 -46.91 -14.57
C SER A 3 -74.40 -46.43 -13.12
N SER A 4 -73.68 -47.03 -12.17
CA SER A 4 -73.49 -46.47 -10.83
C SER A 4 -71.99 -46.33 -10.57
N GLN A 5 -71.48 -45.12 -10.77
CA GLN A 5 -70.10 -44.76 -10.46
C GLN A 5 -69.87 -44.73 -8.95
N ARG A 6 -68.84 -45.45 -8.50
CA ARG A 6 -68.31 -45.40 -7.14
C ARG A 6 -67.36 -44.20 -7.04
N MET A 7 -67.74 -43.18 -6.28
CA MET A 7 -66.88 -42.02 -5.98
C MET A 7 -65.67 -42.44 -5.12
N GLN A 8 -64.47 -42.24 -5.66
CA GLN A 8 -63.20 -42.26 -4.91
C GLN A 8 -62.96 -40.89 -4.26
N PRO A 9 -62.36 -40.82 -3.05
CA PRO A 9 -62.08 -39.55 -2.40
C PRO A 9 -60.94 -38.81 -3.12
N LYS A 10 -61.21 -37.57 -3.55
CA LYS A 10 -60.21 -36.66 -4.13
C LYS A 10 -59.09 -36.41 -3.11
N ARG A 11 -57.92 -37.02 -3.32
CA ARG A 11 -56.68 -36.61 -2.66
C ARG A 11 -56.38 -35.17 -3.09
N ARG A 12 -56.54 -34.23 -2.16
CA ARG A 12 -56.13 -32.83 -2.36
C ARG A 12 -54.60 -32.79 -2.45
N PRO A 13 -54.01 -32.08 -3.43
CA PRO A 13 -52.57 -32.00 -3.52
C PRO A 13 -52.06 -31.17 -2.33
N LEU A 14 -51.31 -31.79 -1.42
CA LEU A 14 -50.60 -31.12 -0.32
C LEU A 14 -49.34 -30.38 -0.81
N LEU A 15 -49.01 -30.49 -2.10
CA LEU A 15 -47.86 -29.86 -2.72
C LEU A 15 -47.83 -28.32 -2.65
N PRO A 16 -48.95 -27.57 -2.84
CA PRO A 16 -48.92 -26.13 -2.75
C PRO A 16 -48.60 -25.67 -1.32
N LEU A 17 -49.11 -26.39 -0.32
CA LEU A 17 -48.93 -26.02 1.09
C LEU A 17 -47.46 -26.15 1.53
N LEU A 18 -46.79 -27.20 1.08
CA LEU A 18 -45.35 -27.41 1.32
C LEU A 18 -44.50 -26.35 0.60
N PHE A 19 -44.90 -25.93 -0.61
CA PHE A 19 -44.21 -24.86 -1.33
C PHE A 19 -44.37 -23.50 -0.63
N PHE A 20 -45.58 -23.17 -0.14
CA PHE A 20 -45.82 -21.95 0.62
C PHE A 20 -45.09 -21.92 1.97
N LEU A 21 -45.00 -23.06 2.67
CA LEU A 21 -44.23 -23.16 3.92
C LEU A 21 -42.72 -23.00 3.70
N SER A 22 -42.18 -23.59 2.62
CA SER A 22 -40.76 -23.42 2.24
C SER A 22 -40.45 -21.96 1.86
N PHE A 23 -41.33 -21.33 1.08
CA PHE A 23 -41.15 -19.93 0.67
C PHE A 23 -41.29 -18.95 1.85
N ALA A 24 -42.19 -19.22 2.81
CA ALA A 24 -42.32 -18.44 4.04
C ALA A 24 -41.08 -18.59 4.94
N ALA A 25 -40.51 -19.79 5.06
CA ALA A 25 -39.26 -20.01 5.79
C ALA A 25 -38.08 -19.28 5.14
N LEU A 26 -38.02 -19.27 3.79
CA LEU A 26 -37.01 -18.52 3.04
C LEU A 26 -37.17 -17.01 3.27
N LEU A 27 -38.39 -16.49 3.21
CA LEU A 27 -38.69 -15.09 3.50
C LEU A 27 -38.33 -14.72 4.93
N LEU A 28 -38.63 -15.55 5.93
CA LEU A 28 -38.23 -15.33 7.32
C LEU A 28 -36.71 -15.39 7.49
N PHE A 29 -36.01 -16.28 6.78
CA PHE A 29 -34.55 -16.34 6.79
C PHE A 29 -33.95 -15.08 6.16
N PHE A 30 -34.46 -14.62 5.01
CA PHE A 30 -34.03 -13.36 4.40
C PHE A 30 -34.41 -12.14 5.24
N TYR A 31 -35.57 -12.13 5.92
CA TYR A 31 -35.95 -11.07 6.84
C TYR A 31 -35.04 -11.05 8.07
N HIS A 32 -34.67 -12.22 8.60
CA HIS A 32 -33.76 -12.32 9.74
C HIS A 32 -32.35 -11.91 9.34
N SER A 33 -31.81 -12.42 8.22
CA SER A 33 -30.51 -12.01 7.68
C SER A 33 -30.45 -10.53 7.25
N SER A 34 -31.56 -9.96 6.78
CA SER A 34 -31.67 -8.53 6.47
C SER A 34 -31.87 -7.66 7.72
N SER A 35 -32.41 -8.23 8.80
CA SER A 35 -32.54 -7.55 10.10
C SER A 35 -31.23 -7.54 10.90
N SER A 36 -30.27 -8.43 10.59
CA SER A 36 -28.95 -8.48 11.24
C SER A 36 -27.94 -7.45 10.71
N SER A 37 -28.32 -6.55 9.79
CA SER A 37 -27.39 -5.56 9.22
C SER A 37 -27.99 -4.18 8.96
N ARG A 38 -29.13 -3.86 9.60
CA ARG A 38 -29.60 -2.48 9.73
C ARG A 38 -29.41 -1.99 11.15
N SER A 39 -28.16 -1.79 11.53
CA SER A 39 -27.83 -0.84 12.59
C SER A 39 -28.13 0.56 12.05
N SER A 40 -29.41 0.96 12.08
CA SER A 40 -29.75 2.36 12.03
C SER A 40 -28.97 3.03 13.16
N LEU A 41 -28.06 3.95 12.81
CA LEU A 41 -27.48 4.94 13.71
C LEU A 41 -28.60 5.87 14.19
N LEU A 42 -29.56 5.33 14.92
CA LEU A 42 -30.32 6.09 15.89
C LEU A 42 -29.41 6.16 17.10
N LEU A 43 -28.82 7.34 17.27
CA LEU A 43 -28.09 7.74 18.45
C LEU A 43 -29.06 7.59 19.64
N SER A 44 -29.06 6.40 20.25
CA SER A 44 -29.72 6.15 21.52
C SER A 44 -29.03 7.04 22.55
N SER A 45 -29.68 8.15 22.89
CA SER A 45 -29.31 9.00 24.02
C SER A 45 -29.56 8.23 25.32
N SER A 46 -28.60 7.38 25.69
CA SER A 46 -28.38 6.89 27.04
C SER A 46 -27.06 7.50 27.53
N PRO A 47 -27.04 8.20 28.68
CA PRO A 47 -25.85 8.84 29.20
C PRO A 47 -24.99 7.78 29.89
N ASN A 48 -24.23 7.00 29.11
CA ASN A 48 -23.05 6.33 29.65
C ASN A 48 -21.89 7.33 29.57
N PRO A 49 -21.00 7.38 30.58
CA PRO A 49 -19.92 8.35 30.60
C PRO A 49 -18.98 8.01 29.46
N ASP A 50 -19.03 8.82 28.40
CA ASP A 50 -18.16 8.72 27.23
C ASP A 50 -16.71 8.57 27.73
N PRO A 51 -15.94 7.53 27.34
CA PRO A 51 -14.54 7.46 27.71
C PRO A 51 -13.85 8.71 27.14
N ARG A 52 -13.54 9.65 28.02
CA ARG A 52 -12.95 10.94 27.66
C ARG A 52 -11.47 10.71 27.35
N PHE A 53 -11.19 10.28 26.12
CA PHE A 53 -9.83 10.32 25.61
C PHE A 53 -9.45 11.76 25.23
N THR A 54 -8.15 12.04 25.28
CA THR A 54 -7.59 13.31 24.81
C THR A 54 -7.20 13.16 23.35
N PHE A 55 -7.61 14.11 22.50
CA PHE A 55 -7.22 14.14 21.10
C PHE A 55 -6.43 15.39 20.78
N ILE A 56 -5.22 15.22 20.25
CA ILE A 56 -4.30 16.32 19.97
C ILE A 56 -3.89 16.29 18.49
N ILE A 57 -4.15 17.38 17.78
CA ILE A 57 -3.62 17.59 16.43
C ILE A 57 -2.20 18.13 16.55
N LYS A 58 -1.23 17.45 15.93
CA LYS A 58 0.17 17.87 15.82
C LYS A 58 0.42 18.32 14.38
N LEU A 59 0.32 19.62 14.12
CA LEU A 59 0.54 20.20 12.81
C LEU A 59 2.03 20.52 12.61
N LEU A 60 2.67 19.88 11.65
CA LEU A 60 4.06 20.15 11.26
C LEU A 60 4.09 21.19 10.14
N THR A 61 4.89 22.24 10.30
CA THR A 61 5.02 23.29 9.28
C THR A 61 6.40 23.93 9.26
N PHE A 62 6.74 24.51 8.12
CA PHE A 62 7.99 25.23 7.93
C PHE A 62 7.75 26.59 7.25
N ASP A 63 7.93 26.70 5.94
CA ASP A 63 7.96 27.97 5.19
C ASP A 63 6.87 28.10 4.12
N ARG A 64 5.95 27.13 4.02
CA ARG A 64 4.89 27.09 3.00
C ARG A 64 3.60 27.77 3.45
N ILE A 65 3.60 29.10 3.53
CA ILE A 65 2.51 29.88 4.15
C ILE A 65 1.11 29.65 3.54
N ASP A 66 0.99 29.49 2.23
CA ASP A 66 -0.32 29.31 1.58
C ASP A 66 -0.87 27.90 1.80
N SER A 67 0.01 26.88 1.75
CA SER A 67 -0.32 25.51 2.13
C SER A 67 -0.77 25.45 3.59
N LEU A 68 0.02 26.02 4.50
CA LEU A 68 -0.31 26.12 5.92
C LEU A 68 -1.68 26.77 6.14
N ARG A 69 -1.97 27.88 5.45
CA ARG A 69 -3.26 28.56 5.54
C ARG A 69 -4.42 27.66 5.11
N ARG A 70 -4.25 26.88 4.05
CA ARG A 70 -5.25 25.91 3.58
C ARG A 70 -5.46 24.79 4.60
N CYS A 71 -4.39 24.19 5.10
CA CYS A 71 -4.43 23.15 6.12
C CYS A 71 -5.14 23.64 7.39
N LEU A 72 -4.72 24.77 7.94
CA LEU A 72 -5.32 25.40 9.13
C LEU A 72 -6.81 25.70 8.96
N ARG A 73 -7.22 26.19 7.79
CA ARG A 73 -8.65 26.42 7.50
C ARG A 73 -9.43 25.11 7.52
N SER A 74 -8.92 24.05 6.88
CA SER A 74 -9.58 22.74 6.87
C SER A 74 -9.70 22.12 8.26
N LEU A 75 -8.68 22.27 9.10
CA LEU A 75 -8.70 21.85 10.50
C LEU A 75 -9.73 22.66 11.32
N ALA A 76 -9.78 23.98 11.13
CA ALA A 76 -10.66 24.86 11.91
C ALA A 76 -12.15 24.63 11.63
N VAL A 77 -12.52 24.25 10.41
CA VAL A 77 -13.92 24.04 9.99
C VAL A 77 -14.40 22.58 10.13
N ALA A 78 -13.54 21.67 10.60
CA ALA A 78 -13.92 20.28 10.77
C ALA A 78 -14.97 20.08 11.88
N ASP A 79 -15.77 19.04 11.74
CA ASP A 79 -16.81 18.65 12.69
C ASP A 79 -16.22 17.73 13.76
N TYR A 80 -15.88 18.32 14.90
CA TYR A 80 -15.35 17.63 16.09
C TYR A 80 -16.44 17.06 17.00
N THR A 81 -17.70 17.02 16.57
CA THR A 81 -18.83 16.45 17.33
C THR A 81 -19.04 17.03 18.73
N GLY A 82 -18.56 18.26 18.97
CA GLY A 82 -18.60 18.91 20.29
C GLY A 82 -17.50 18.46 21.25
N ASP A 83 -16.62 17.56 20.82
CA ASP A 83 -15.48 17.11 21.62
C ASP A 83 -14.39 18.17 21.69
N ARG A 84 -13.66 18.18 22.81
CA ARG A 84 -12.52 19.06 23.00
C ARG A 84 -11.30 18.49 22.27
N VAL A 85 -10.79 19.22 21.29
CA VAL A 85 -9.64 18.84 20.48
C VAL A 85 -8.55 19.90 20.56
N HIS A 86 -7.37 19.49 21.01
CA HIS A 86 -6.21 20.35 21.13
C HIS A 86 -5.48 20.51 19.80
N LEU A 87 -4.88 21.67 19.58
CA LEU A 87 -4.03 21.95 18.42
C LEU A 87 -2.64 22.37 18.89
N HIS A 88 -1.63 21.61 18.50
CA HIS A 88 -0.23 21.98 18.65
C HIS A 88 0.33 22.25 17.25
N VAL A 89 0.83 23.46 17.02
CA VAL A 89 1.49 23.83 15.77
C VAL A 89 3.00 23.80 16.01
N LEU A 90 3.70 22.90 15.34
CA LEU A 90 5.13 22.71 15.41
C LEU A 90 5.76 23.39 14.20
N VAL A 91 6.44 24.51 14.44
CA VAL A 91 7.07 25.35 13.42
C VAL A 91 8.58 25.11 13.44
N ASP A 92 9.11 24.55 12.35
CA ASP A 92 10.57 24.37 12.20
C ASP A 92 11.26 25.69 11.89
N HIS A 93 12.57 25.71 12.10
CA HIS A 93 13.41 26.86 11.82
C HIS A 93 14.15 26.70 10.50
N PHE A 94 14.55 27.80 9.87
CA PHE A 94 15.39 27.74 8.67
C PHE A 94 16.84 27.43 9.03
N ARG A 95 17.59 26.80 8.11
CA ARG A 95 19.03 26.59 8.30
C ARG A 95 19.77 27.93 8.22
N SER A 96 20.51 28.26 9.27
CA SER A 96 21.52 29.31 9.25
C SER A 96 22.69 28.81 8.40
N LEU A 97 22.94 29.45 7.25
CA LEU A 97 24.12 29.14 6.45
C LEU A 97 25.21 30.14 6.86
N ASN A 98 26.36 29.63 7.27
CA ASN A 98 27.53 30.42 7.72
C ASN A 98 28.04 31.41 6.66
N SER A 99 27.57 31.30 5.42
CA SER A 99 27.95 32.13 4.26
C SER A 99 26.76 32.94 3.69
N SER A 100 25.66 33.09 4.42
CA SER A 100 24.48 33.85 3.95
C SER A 100 24.79 35.34 3.89
N SER A 101 24.52 35.99 2.76
CA SER A 101 24.46 37.46 2.73
C SER A 101 23.35 37.95 3.68
N GLY A 102 23.53 39.11 4.32
CA GLY A 102 22.56 39.67 5.26
C GLY A 102 21.14 39.75 4.68
N ALA A 103 21.01 40.10 3.39
CA ALA A 103 19.74 40.16 2.69
C ALA A 103 18.99 38.81 2.62
N ILE A 104 19.70 37.67 2.48
CA ILE A 104 19.07 36.34 2.47
C ILE A 104 18.57 35.98 3.87
N LEU A 105 19.34 36.33 4.90
CA LEU A 105 18.94 36.12 6.28
C LEU A 105 17.70 36.94 6.64
N ASP A 106 17.67 38.23 6.26
CA ASP A 106 16.52 39.11 6.48
C ASP A 106 15.26 38.57 5.81
N ARG A 107 15.38 38.06 4.58
CA ARG A 107 14.25 37.44 3.87
C ARG A 107 13.71 36.21 4.60
N LYS A 108 14.58 35.29 5.04
CA LYS A 108 14.16 34.09 5.78
C LYS A 108 13.54 34.42 7.14
N LEU A 109 14.06 35.45 7.82
CA LEU A 109 13.48 35.96 9.07
C LEU A 109 12.08 36.53 8.82
N GLU A 110 11.89 37.28 7.75
CA GLU A 110 10.59 37.82 7.36
C GLU A 110 9.59 36.71 6.98
N GLU A 111 10.01 35.70 6.22
CA GLU A 111 9.21 34.51 5.90
C GLU A 111 8.77 33.78 7.19
N SER A 112 9.71 33.55 8.11
CA SER A 112 9.42 32.90 9.40
C SER A 112 8.46 33.74 10.26
N ARG A 113 8.61 35.06 10.30
CA ARG A 113 7.68 35.97 11.01
C ARG A 113 6.27 35.90 10.45
N ARG A 114 6.11 35.80 9.13
CA ARG A 114 4.78 35.68 8.50
C ARG A 114 4.09 34.36 8.83
N ILE A 115 4.84 33.27 8.92
CA ILE A 115 4.32 31.97 9.39
C ILE A 115 3.83 32.09 10.83
N LEU A 116 4.65 32.67 11.73
CA LEU A 116 4.26 32.87 13.12
C LEU A 116 3.03 33.78 13.27
N ASP A 117 2.99 34.91 12.56
CA ASP A 117 1.84 35.82 12.58
C ASP A 117 0.54 35.14 12.11
N LEU A 118 0.62 34.29 11.06
CA LEU A 118 -0.51 33.49 10.60
C LEU A 118 -1.01 32.53 11.69
N VAL A 119 -0.10 31.80 12.33
CA VAL A 119 -0.43 30.80 13.36
C VAL A 119 -0.94 31.45 14.64
N ASP A 120 -0.35 32.57 15.06
CA ASP A 120 -0.74 33.30 16.27
C ASP A 120 -2.16 33.88 16.13
N ARG A 121 -2.50 34.43 14.96
CA ARG A 121 -3.83 34.97 14.67
C ARG A 121 -4.92 33.92 14.51
N LEU A 122 -4.56 32.66 14.29
CA LEU A 122 -5.54 31.58 14.17
C LEU A 122 -6.33 31.42 15.48
N ARG A 123 -7.64 31.65 15.43
CA ARG A 123 -8.53 31.31 16.54
C ARG A 123 -8.83 29.80 16.50
N TRP A 124 -8.61 29.12 17.63
CA TRP A 124 -8.94 27.71 17.78
C TRP A 124 -10.08 27.54 18.78
N PRO A 125 -11.33 27.32 18.34
CA PRO A 125 -12.48 27.23 19.24
C PRO A 125 -12.67 25.84 19.86
N HIS A 126 -11.95 24.82 19.38
CA HIS A 126 -12.22 23.42 19.71
C HIS A 126 -11.45 22.91 20.93
N GLY A 127 -10.44 23.63 21.42
CA GLY A 127 -9.62 23.24 22.56
C GLY A 127 -8.45 24.21 22.79
N ASP A 128 -7.38 23.75 23.45
CA ASP A 128 -6.20 24.61 23.61
C ASP A 128 -5.36 24.63 22.34
N LYS A 129 -4.83 25.82 22.01
CA LYS A 129 -3.83 26.02 20.96
C LYS A 129 -2.47 26.30 21.59
N ILE A 130 -1.47 25.51 21.22
CA ILE A 130 -0.07 25.72 21.61
C ILE A 130 0.78 25.83 20.35
N VAL A 131 1.68 26.82 20.31
CA VAL A 131 2.63 27.01 19.22
C VAL A 131 4.03 26.67 19.73
N HIS A 132 4.66 25.69 19.11
CA HIS A 132 6.02 25.27 19.38
C HIS A 132 6.91 25.77 18.24
N TYR A 133 7.69 26.81 18.48
CA TYR A 133 8.66 27.31 17.51
C TYR A 133 10.07 26.86 17.88
N ARG A 134 10.78 26.27 16.91
CA ARG A 134 12.17 25.85 17.10
C ARG A 134 13.14 27.01 16.92
N THR A 135 14.22 26.97 17.68
CA THR A 135 15.35 27.92 17.57
C THR A 135 16.42 27.46 16.57
N ALA A 136 16.33 26.21 16.08
CA ALA A 136 17.25 25.63 15.10
C ALA A 136 16.50 24.67 14.17
N ASN A 137 17.00 24.51 12.94
CA ASN A 137 16.39 23.62 11.95
C ASN A 137 16.57 22.17 12.40
N ALA A 138 15.45 21.49 12.67
CA ALA A 138 15.45 20.08 13.01
C ALA A 138 15.38 19.21 11.76
N GLY A 139 14.72 19.70 10.70
CA GLY A 139 14.47 18.92 9.49
C GLY A 139 13.30 17.95 9.67
N LEU A 140 12.83 17.41 8.54
CA LEU A 140 11.57 16.66 8.47
C LEU A 140 11.54 15.45 9.42
N GLN A 141 12.60 14.64 9.44
CA GLN A 141 12.63 13.42 10.24
C GLN A 141 12.52 13.71 11.75
N ALA A 142 13.28 14.69 12.23
CA ALA A 142 13.27 15.07 13.64
C ALA A 142 11.94 15.73 14.04
N GLN A 143 11.32 16.52 13.15
CA GLN A 143 9.98 17.07 13.40
C GLN A 143 8.95 15.96 13.64
N TRP A 144 8.97 14.90 12.84
CA TRP A 144 8.08 13.74 13.01
C TRP A 144 8.36 12.98 14.31
N LEU A 145 9.62 12.64 14.58
CA LEU A 145 10.01 11.86 15.75
C LEU A 145 9.75 12.58 17.08
N GLU A 146 9.84 13.91 17.09
CA GLU A 146 9.69 14.73 18.29
C GLU A 146 8.28 15.35 18.41
N ALA A 147 7.35 15.02 17.50
CA ALA A 147 6.02 15.64 17.45
C ALA A 147 5.14 15.31 18.66
N TRP A 148 5.34 14.13 19.26
CA TRP A 148 4.41 13.60 20.25
C TRP A 148 5.09 12.70 21.28
N TRP A 149 4.77 12.94 22.55
CA TRP A 149 5.12 12.10 23.68
C TRP A 149 3.87 11.96 24.56
N PRO A 150 3.16 10.82 24.54
CA PRO A 150 1.87 10.68 25.22
C PRO A 150 2.02 10.81 26.73
N SER A 151 1.09 11.55 27.36
CA SER A 151 1.03 11.68 28.81
C SER A 151 0.21 10.57 29.48
N SER A 152 -0.61 9.84 28.72
CA SER A 152 -1.46 8.75 29.19
C SER A 152 -1.80 7.78 28.06
N ASN A 153 -2.33 6.61 28.43
CA ASN A 153 -2.82 5.61 27.46
C ASN A 153 -4.07 6.06 26.70
N ASP A 154 -4.84 7.01 27.25
CA ASP A 154 -6.04 7.56 26.64
C ASP A 154 -5.76 8.89 25.91
N GLU A 155 -4.50 9.16 25.58
CA GLU A 155 -4.10 10.28 24.73
C GLU A 155 -3.82 9.78 23.30
N PHE A 156 -4.46 10.40 22.32
CA PHE A 156 -4.29 10.08 20.90
C PHE A 156 -3.82 11.33 20.16
N ALA A 157 -2.75 11.18 19.37
CA ALA A 157 -2.28 12.24 18.49
C ALA A 157 -2.61 11.97 17.02
N PHE A 158 -3.00 13.02 16.33
CA PHE A 158 -3.10 13.05 14.88
C PHE A 158 -2.05 14.00 14.32
N VAL A 159 -1.02 13.44 13.69
CA VAL A 159 0.07 14.20 13.06
C VAL A 159 -0.34 14.55 11.62
N VAL A 160 -0.19 15.82 11.25
CA VAL A 160 -0.59 16.35 9.95
C VAL A 160 0.45 17.34 9.43
N GLU A 161 0.75 17.30 8.15
CA GLU A 161 1.65 18.24 7.48
C GLU A 161 0.88 19.42 6.88
N ASP A 162 1.57 20.55 6.72
CA ASP A 162 0.98 21.81 6.25
C ASP A 162 0.51 21.80 4.79
N ASP A 163 0.89 20.82 3.98
CA ASP A 163 0.45 20.68 2.60
C ASP A 163 -0.86 19.90 2.43
N LEU A 164 -1.38 19.32 3.51
CA LEU A 164 -2.63 18.57 3.49
C LEU A 164 -3.87 19.45 3.63
N GLU A 165 -4.98 18.99 3.08
CA GLU A 165 -6.32 19.55 3.28
C GLU A 165 -7.24 18.42 3.73
N LEU A 166 -7.90 18.59 4.88
CA LEU A 166 -8.69 17.54 5.48
C LEU A 166 -10.17 17.64 5.11
N SER A 167 -10.81 16.48 5.02
CA SER A 167 -12.28 16.41 4.98
C SER A 167 -12.85 16.95 6.29
N PRO A 168 -13.95 17.73 6.26
CA PRO A 168 -14.65 18.16 7.48
C PRO A 168 -15.11 17.01 8.39
N LEU A 169 -15.15 15.78 7.90
CA LEU A 169 -15.59 14.59 8.65
C LEU A 169 -14.44 13.72 9.15
N TYR A 170 -13.18 14.14 8.97
CA TYR A 170 -12.02 13.30 9.31
C TYR A 170 -12.00 12.88 10.78
N TYR A 171 -12.37 13.78 11.68
CA TYR A 171 -12.37 13.50 13.12
C TYR A 171 -13.40 12.43 13.48
N LYS A 172 -14.62 12.49 12.91
CA LYS A 172 -15.65 11.45 13.12
C LYS A 172 -15.14 10.06 12.74
N PHE A 173 -14.39 9.97 11.64
CA PHE A 173 -13.76 8.71 11.24
C PHE A 173 -12.74 8.23 12.27
N LEU A 174 -11.80 9.11 12.68
CA LEU A 174 -10.78 8.76 13.68
C LEU A 174 -11.39 8.41 15.05
N LYS A 175 -12.35 9.20 15.54
CA LYS A 175 -13.13 8.91 16.76
C LYS A 175 -13.79 7.53 16.66
N GLY A 176 -14.43 7.22 15.54
CA GLY A 176 -15.04 5.92 15.29
C GLY A 176 -14.04 4.76 15.38
N LEU A 177 -12.83 4.93 14.84
CA LEU A 177 -11.77 3.92 14.94
C LEU A 177 -11.30 3.72 16.38
N ILE A 178 -11.04 4.82 17.11
CA ILE A 178 -10.60 4.79 18.50
C ILE A 178 -11.64 4.09 19.37
N LEU A 179 -12.90 4.51 19.30
CA LEU A 179 -13.98 3.92 20.08
C LEU A 179 -14.17 2.43 19.78
N LYS A 180 -14.08 2.04 18.50
CA LYS A 180 -14.28 0.64 18.08
C LYS A 180 -13.12 -0.28 18.42
N TYR A 181 -11.87 0.16 18.22
CA TYR A 181 -10.72 -0.75 18.30
C TYR A 181 -9.91 -0.60 19.59
N TYR A 182 -10.11 0.48 20.34
CA TYR A 182 -9.41 0.72 21.61
C TYR A 182 -10.35 0.58 22.82
N PHE A 183 -11.54 1.18 22.78
CA PHE A 183 -12.43 1.23 23.95
C PHE A 183 -13.50 0.13 23.99
N ASP A 184 -13.93 -0.42 22.85
CA ASP A 184 -14.91 -1.51 22.81
C ASP A 184 -14.23 -2.86 23.13
N PRO A 185 -14.52 -3.51 24.28
CA PRO A 185 -13.87 -4.76 24.66
C PRO A 185 -14.10 -5.91 23.69
N ALA A 186 -15.21 -5.90 22.93
CA ALA A 186 -15.52 -6.96 21.97
C ALA A 186 -14.69 -6.84 20.68
N ASN A 187 -14.19 -5.64 20.38
CA ASN A 187 -13.44 -5.33 19.17
C ASN A 187 -12.00 -4.85 19.45
N TYR A 188 -11.59 -4.81 20.73
CA TYR A 188 -10.27 -4.39 21.15
C TYR A 188 -9.18 -5.17 20.43
N ASN A 189 -8.23 -4.45 19.81
CA ASN A 189 -7.14 -5.07 19.07
C ASN A 189 -5.81 -4.35 19.35
N PRO A 190 -4.91 -4.92 20.17
CA PRO A 190 -3.63 -4.31 20.49
C PRO A 190 -2.64 -4.31 19.31
N SER A 191 -2.93 -4.99 18.20
CA SER A 191 -2.10 -4.97 16.99
C SER A 191 -2.35 -3.75 16.10
N ILE A 192 -3.31 -2.88 16.44
CA ILE A 192 -3.58 -1.65 15.71
C ILE A 192 -2.77 -0.51 16.34
N TYR A 193 -1.68 -0.12 15.68
CA TYR A 193 -0.77 0.93 16.16
C TYR A 193 -1.19 2.35 15.72
N GLY A 194 -2.08 2.47 14.73
CA GLY A 194 -2.50 3.78 14.22
C GLY A 194 -3.45 3.70 13.02
N ALA A 195 -3.82 4.88 12.52
CA ALA A 195 -4.68 5.04 11.36
C ALA A 195 -4.12 6.13 10.42
N SER A 196 -4.31 5.97 9.11
CA SER A 196 -3.98 6.99 8.12
C SER A 196 -5.24 7.49 7.41
N LEU A 197 -5.33 8.79 7.21
CA LEU A 197 -6.38 9.45 6.43
C LEU A 197 -6.02 9.61 4.96
N GLN A 198 -4.73 9.49 4.64
CA GLN A 198 -4.33 9.40 3.25
C GLN A 198 -4.83 8.06 2.74
N ARG A 199 -5.56 8.09 1.62
CA ARG A 199 -5.75 6.86 0.84
C ARG A 199 -4.34 6.34 0.56
N PRO A 200 -4.05 5.05 0.74
CA PRO A 200 -2.84 4.47 0.21
C PRO A 200 -2.87 4.70 -1.31
N ARG A 201 -2.26 5.79 -1.74
CA ARG A 201 -2.04 6.12 -3.13
C ARG A 201 -0.65 5.58 -3.42
N PHE A 202 -0.59 4.72 -4.42
CA PHE A 202 0.66 4.21 -4.95
C PHE A 202 1.51 5.42 -5.38
N VAL A 203 2.54 5.75 -4.59
CA VAL A 203 3.63 6.57 -5.08
C VAL A 203 4.58 5.60 -5.74
N ALA A 204 4.63 5.63 -7.07
CA ALA A 204 5.65 4.90 -7.80
C ALA A 204 7.01 5.48 -7.35
N VAL A 205 7.80 4.65 -6.68
CA VAL A 205 9.20 4.88 -6.39
C VAL A 205 9.91 3.75 -7.11
N GLN A 206 10.66 4.09 -8.15
CA GLN A 206 11.56 3.18 -8.84
C GLN A 206 12.80 3.07 -7.95
N LYS A 207 13.16 1.93 -7.35
CA LYS A 207 12.82 0.53 -7.63
C LYS A 207 11.64 -0.03 -6.81
N ASP A 208 10.79 -0.76 -7.54
CA ASP A 208 9.74 -1.70 -7.13
C ASP A 208 8.56 -1.05 -6.37
N LEU A 209 7.48 -0.58 -7.01
CA LEU A 209 6.37 -1.21 -7.76
C LEU A 209 5.12 -1.58 -6.94
N GLY A 210 4.01 -0.89 -7.23
CA GLY A 210 2.73 -1.11 -6.55
C GLY A 210 2.05 -2.43 -6.93
N LEU A 211 1.65 -3.19 -5.91
CA LEU A 211 0.28 -3.68 -5.70
C LEU A 211 0.18 -4.35 -4.32
N SER A 212 -0.99 -4.22 -3.69
CA SER A 212 -1.46 -4.91 -2.47
C SER A 212 -0.39 -5.71 -1.71
N LYS A 213 0.33 -5.00 -0.83
CA LYS A 213 1.48 -5.48 -0.04
C LYS A 213 2.67 -5.91 -0.90
N LEU A 214 3.31 -4.96 -1.57
CA LEU A 214 4.66 -5.16 -2.09
C LEU A 214 5.61 -5.36 -0.92
N ALA A 215 6.41 -6.42 -0.94
CA ALA A 215 7.54 -6.63 -0.05
C ALA A 215 8.84 -6.32 -0.79
N LEU A 216 9.53 -5.25 -0.39
CA LEU A 216 10.84 -4.92 -0.95
C LEU A 216 11.91 -5.81 -0.32
N LEU A 217 12.73 -6.48 -1.14
CA LEU A 217 13.81 -7.33 -0.64
C LEU A 217 15.08 -6.53 -0.38
N ALA A 218 15.45 -6.38 0.89
CA ALA A 218 16.74 -5.84 1.27
C ALA A 218 17.78 -6.95 1.31
N HIS A 219 18.83 -6.81 0.50
CA HIS A 219 20.10 -7.51 0.71
C HIS A 219 21.09 -6.55 1.39
N SER A 220 22.07 -7.12 2.09
CA SER A 220 23.12 -6.45 2.86
C SER A 220 24.14 -5.67 2.00
N ALA A 221 23.68 -4.91 1.01
CA ALA A 221 24.44 -3.83 0.40
C ALA A 221 24.30 -2.57 1.29
N PRO A 222 25.38 -2.06 1.92
CA PRO A 222 25.31 -1.00 2.92
C PRO A 222 24.68 0.31 2.41
N TYR A 223 24.72 0.55 1.09
CA TYR A 223 24.14 1.73 0.46
C TYR A 223 22.64 1.60 0.12
N CYS A 224 22.11 0.36 0.02
CA CYS A 224 20.69 0.11 -0.25
C CYS A 224 19.87 0.05 1.03
N LEU A 225 20.50 -0.38 2.14
CA LEU A 225 19.84 -0.58 3.43
C LEU A 225 19.24 0.72 4.00
N ILE A 226 19.91 1.86 3.84
CA ILE A 226 19.40 3.17 4.33
C ILE A 226 18.11 3.56 3.61
N PHE A 227 18.06 3.37 2.29
CA PHE A 227 16.88 3.67 1.48
C PHE A 227 15.71 2.74 1.81
N LEU A 228 15.97 1.44 1.94
CA LEU A 228 14.95 0.45 2.28
C LEU A 228 14.42 0.64 3.72
N ILE A 229 15.28 1.02 4.67
CA ILE A 229 14.86 1.41 6.03
C ILE A 229 14.00 2.67 5.99
N ASP A 230 14.34 3.66 5.15
CA ASP A 230 13.53 4.87 4.98
C ASP A 230 12.14 4.54 4.42
N LEU A 231 12.04 3.62 3.47
CA LEU A 231 10.76 3.12 2.97
C LEU A 231 9.97 2.38 4.06
N ALA A 232 10.61 1.51 4.82
CA ALA A 232 9.95 0.83 5.96
C ALA A 232 9.40 1.83 6.98
N ARG A 233 10.16 2.89 7.30
CA ARG A 233 9.75 3.98 8.19
C ARG A 233 8.57 4.79 7.66
N ARG A 234 8.42 4.89 6.34
CA ARG A 234 7.28 5.54 5.68
C ARG A 234 6.06 4.62 5.54
N GLY A 235 6.10 3.43 6.13
CA GLY A 235 4.99 2.48 6.15
C GLY A 235 4.92 1.58 4.90
N TYR A 236 5.96 1.56 4.06
CA TYR A 236 6.06 0.59 2.98
C TYR A 236 6.48 -0.79 3.52
N PRO A 237 5.88 -1.90 3.06
CA PRO A 237 6.30 -3.22 3.51
C PRO A 237 7.66 -3.56 2.89
N VAL A 238 8.65 -3.74 3.76
CA VAL A 238 10.02 -4.14 3.38
C VAL A 238 10.31 -5.46 4.07
N ILE A 239 10.80 -6.43 3.31
CA ILE A 239 11.28 -7.71 3.82
C ILE A 239 12.81 -7.68 3.84
N ASP A 240 13.35 -7.78 5.04
CA ASP A 240 14.76 -8.07 5.25
C ASP A 240 15.01 -9.54 4.89
N ALA A 241 15.79 -9.78 3.83
CA ALA A 241 16.04 -11.12 3.32
C ALA A 241 16.81 -11.97 4.34
N ASP A 242 17.78 -11.39 5.06
CA ASP A 242 18.59 -12.11 6.05
C ASP A 242 17.77 -12.45 7.29
N GLN A 243 16.91 -11.52 7.73
CA GLN A 243 15.96 -11.78 8.82
C GLN A 243 14.91 -12.82 8.42
N LEU A 244 14.41 -12.77 7.19
CA LEU A 244 13.48 -13.77 6.69
C LEU A 244 14.14 -15.15 6.64
N ILE A 245 15.36 -15.28 6.07
CA ILE A 245 16.12 -16.53 6.02
C ILE A 245 16.30 -17.12 7.43
N SER A 246 16.75 -16.31 8.38
CA SER A 246 16.95 -16.77 9.77
C SER A 246 15.67 -17.17 10.50
N SER A 247 14.50 -16.66 10.06
CA SER A 247 13.19 -17.03 10.62
C SER A 247 12.60 -18.33 10.05
N ILE A 248 13.15 -18.83 8.95
CA ILE A 248 12.69 -20.05 8.28
C ILE A 248 13.32 -21.29 8.97
N ARG A 249 12.81 -22.49 8.68
CA ARG A 249 13.29 -23.77 9.24
C ARG A 249 14.81 -23.82 9.28
N HIS A 250 15.34 -24.27 10.42
CA HIS A 250 16.77 -24.34 10.71
C HIS A 250 17.58 -25.00 9.57
N ASP A 251 17.09 -26.12 9.02
CA ASP A 251 17.77 -26.84 7.93
C ASP A 251 17.89 -26.01 6.64
N THR A 252 16.90 -25.17 6.35
CA THR A 252 16.90 -24.27 5.18
C THR A 252 17.82 -23.07 5.40
N SER A 253 17.86 -22.51 6.62
CA SER A 253 18.79 -21.43 6.96
C SER A 253 20.24 -21.88 6.81
N VAL A 254 20.57 -23.06 7.37
CA VAL A 254 21.92 -23.64 7.27
C VAL A 254 22.30 -23.93 5.82
N TYR A 255 21.36 -24.39 5.00
CA TYR A 255 21.60 -24.57 3.56
C TYR A 255 21.97 -23.25 2.86
N LEU A 256 21.28 -22.15 3.18
CA LEU A 256 21.45 -20.85 2.53
C LEU A 256 22.63 -20.02 3.06
N GLU A 257 23.19 -20.36 4.23
CA GLU A 257 24.36 -19.68 4.80
C GLU A 257 25.62 -19.78 3.92
N HIS A 258 25.74 -20.82 3.11
CA HIS A 258 26.91 -21.08 2.27
C HIS A 258 26.68 -20.82 0.77
N GLU A 259 25.49 -20.34 0.39
CA GLU A 259 25.13 -20.09 -1.01
C GLU A 259 25.47 -18.66 -1.44
N THR A 260 25.51 -18.42 -2.76
CA THR A 260 25.76 -17.08 -3.31
C THR A 260 24.58 -16.14 -3.07
N ASP A 261 24.83 -14.83 -3.04
CA ASP A 261 23.78 -13.80 -2.88
C ASP A 261 22.64 -13.97 -3.91
N VAL A 262 22.98 -14.32 -5.15
CA VAL A 262 21.99 -14.58 -6.22
C VAL A 262 21.10 -15.76 -5.86
N ILE A 263 21.65 -16.85 -5.34
CA ILE A 263 20.88 -18.03 -4.97
C ILE A 263 19.98 -17.73 -3.77
N ARG A 264 20.50 -16.98 -2.78
CA ARG A 264 19.73 -16.50 -1.64
C ARG A 264 18.55 -15.64 -2.10
N GLU A 265 18.78 -14.69 -3.01
CA GLU A 265 17.74 -13.82 -3.55
C GLU A 265 16.61 -14.62 -4.24
N ILE A 266 16.98 -15.55 -5.13
CA ILE A 266 16.02 -16.41 -5.84
C ILE A 266 15.19 -17.23 -4.85
N TRP A 267 15.82 -17.79 -3.83
CA TRP A 267 15.15 -18.57 -2.81
C TRP A 267 14.14 -17.74 -2.02
N VAL A 268 14.58 -16.57 -1.56
CA VAL A 268 13.75 -15.67 -0.78
C VAL A 268 12.53 -15.20 -1.58
N LYS A 269 12.71 -14.83 -2.86
CA LYS A 269 11.60 -14.51 -3.77
C LYS A 269 10.61 -15.67 -3.86
N ALA A 270 11.09 -16.91 -4.03
CA ALA A 270 10.23 -18.09 -4.12
C ALA A 270 9.43 -18.34 -2.83
N ILE A 271 10.04 -18.16 -1.66
CA ILE A 271 9.36 -18.29 -0.37
C ILE A 271 8.31 -17.20 -0.17
N ILE A 272 8.59 -15.95 -0.56
CA ILE A 272 7.60 -14.87 -0.45
C ILE A 272 6.36 -15.22 -1.24
N VAL A 273 6.52 -15.70 -2.48
CA VAL A 273 5.38 -16.15 -3.30
C VAL A 273 4.62 -17.27 -2.58
N GLN A 274 5.31 -18.28 -2.05
CA GLN A 274 4.69 -19.37 -1.28
C GLN A 274 3.85 -18.84 -0.10
N LYS A 275 4.42 -17.95 0.72
CA LYS A 275 3.74 -17.36 1.88
C LYS A 275 2.55 -16.50 1.49
N CYS A 276 2.64 -15.73 0.40
CA CYS A 276 1.50 -15.00 -0.13
C CYS A 276 0.36 -15.93 -0.52
N LEU A 277 0.66 -17.07 -1.17
CA LEU A 277 -0.35 -18.05 -1.57
C LEU A 277 -0.98 -18.75 -0.36
N GLU A 278 -0.18 -19.16 0.62
CA GLU A 278 -0.66 -19.76 1.88
C GLU A 278 -1.63 -18.83 2.63
N LEU A 279 -1.38 -17.52 2.57
CA LEU A 279 -2.23 -16.49 3.17
C LEU A 279 -3.44 -16.10 2.30
N GLY A 280 -3.64 -16.73 1.14
CA GLY A 280 -4.78 -16.47 0.27
C GLY A 280 -4.64 -15.26 -0.66
N TYR A 281 -3.44 -14.70 -0.82
CA TYR A 281 -3.22 -13.51 -1.65
C TYR A 281 -2.87 -13.87 -3.09
N ASN A 282 -3.55 -13.22 -4.05
CA ASN A 282 -3.06 -13.11 -5.41
C ASN A 282 -1.86 -12.15 -5.42
N LEU A 283 -0.86 -12.45 -6.24
CA LEU A 283 0.38 -11.71 -6.28
C LEU A 283 0.74 -11.30 -7.72
N TRP A 284 1.18 -10.06 -7.86
CA TRP A 284 2.02 -9.64 -8.99
C TRP A 284 3.45 -9.52 -8.49
N LEU A 285 4.36 -10.23 -9.14
CA LEU A 285 5.80 -10.12 -8.97
C LEU A 285 6.35 -9.41 -10.20
N ILE A 286 7.14 -8.38 -9.92
CA ILE A 286 7.74 -7.55 -10.95
C ILE A 286 9.22 -7.43 -10.65
N GLU A 287 10.03 -7.70 -11.65
CA GLU A 287 11.48 -7.73 -11.54
C GLU A 287 12.15 -6.93 -12.66
N GLY A 288 11.44 -6.69 -13.76
CA GLY A 288 11.93 -5.83 -14.82
C GLY A 288 11.76 -4.35 -14.54
N ASN A 289 12.52 -3.57 -15.30
CA ASN A 289 12.47 -2.12 -15.36
C ASN A 289 11.13 -1.62 -15.92
N MET A 290 10.15 -1.40 -15.05
CA MET A 290 8.82 -0.94 -15.46
C MET A 290 8.13 -0.05 -14.44
N ILE A 291 7.14 0.71 -14.92
CA ILE A 291 6.29 1.61 -14.15
C ILE A 291 4.83 1.38 -14.59
N PRO A 292 3.89 1.17 -13.64
CA PRO A 292 2.47 1.23 -13.93
C PRO A 292 2.08 2.65 -14.34
N GLY A 293 1.48 2.77 -15.51
CA GLY A 293 0.80 3.98 -15.93
C GLY A 293 -0.46 4.22 -15.10
N SER A 294 -1.32 5.13 -15.56
CA SER A 294 -2.57 5.49 -14.88
C SER A 294 -3.62 4.37 -14.78
N GLY A 295 -3.33 3.19 -15.36
CA GLY A 295 -4.14 1.99 -15.20
C GLY A 295 -3.71 1.22 -13.96
N SER A 296 -4.66 0.83 -13.14
CA SER A 296 -4.40 -0.03 -12.00
C SER A 296 -4.11 -1.45 -12.47
N LEU A 297 -2.99 -2.04 -12.02
CA LEU A 297 -2.71 -3.48 -12.11
C LEU A 297 -3.79 -4.36 -11.42
N SER A 298 -4.79 -3.74 -10.78
CA SER A 298 -5.89 -4.42 -10.10
C SER A 298 -6.82 -5.22 -11.03
N GLU A 299 -6.74 -5.03 -12.34
CA GLU A 299 -7.44 -5.92 -13.27
C GLU A 299 -6.80 -7.30 -13.21
N LEU A 300 -7.46 -8.21 -12.49
CA LEU A 300 -7.08 -9.61 -12.43
C LEU A 300 -7.06 -10.16 -13.87
N PRO A 301 -6.00 -10.88 -14.25
CA PRO A 301 -6.00 -11.60 -15.51
C PRO A 301 -7.17 -12.58 -15.58
N HIS A 302 -7.49 -13.02 -16.79
CA HIS A 302 -8.66 -13.88 -17.06
C HIS A 302 -8.74 -15.02 -16.03
N PRO A 303 -9.91 -15.25 -15.37
CA PRO A 303 -10.01 -16.10 -14.17
C PRO A 303 -9.66 -17.57 -14.39
N SER A 304 -9.50 -17.97 -15.65
CA SER A 304 -9.12 -19.30 -16.11
C SER A 304 -7.61 -19.58 -16.05
N TYR A 305 -6.76 -18.64 -15.66
CA TYR A 305 -5.32 -18.89 -15.54
C TYR A 305 -4.89 -18.78 -14.09
N ASP A 306 -3.98 -19.67 -13.71
CA ASP A 306 -3.38 -19.72 -12.37
C ASP A 306 -2.09 -18.89 -12.34
N PHE A 307 -1.42 -18.80 -13.50
CA PHE A 307 -0.21 -18.02 -13.72
C PHE A 307 -0.34 -17.16 -14.98
N VAL A 308 0.19 -15.94 -14.93
CA VAL A 308 0.43 -15.13 -16.12
C VAL A 308 1.87 -14.69 -16.14
N VAL A 309 2.55 -14.87 -17.27
CA VAL A 309 4.00 -14.66 -17.36
C VAL A 309 4.32 -13.82 -18.58
N ALA A 310 5.12 -12.78 -18.39
CA ALA A 310 5.83 -12.08 -19.44
C ALA A 310 7.33 -12.09 -19.07
N GLU A 311 8.06 -13.06 -19.63
CA GLU A 311 9.43 -13.39 -19.21
C GLU A 311 10.42 -12.27 -19.53
N ASP A 312 10.35 -11.73 -20.76
CA ASP A 312 11.31 -10.75 -21.29
C ASP A 312 11.21 -9.39 -20.57
N VAL A 313 10.03 -9.07 -20.04
CA VAL A 313 9.81 -7.88 -19.21
C VAL A 313 9.90 -8.16 -17.71
N GLY A 314 10.05 -9.42 -17.28
CA GLY A 314 10.15 -9.77 -15.86
C GLY A 314 8.86 -9.51 -15.06
N LEU A 315 7.71 -9.94 -15.60
CA LEU A 315 6.41 -9.83 -14.96
C LEU A 315 5.77 -11.21 -14.75
N LEU A 316 5.32 -11.47 -13.51
CA LEU A 316 4.66 -12.71 -13.12
C LEU A 316 3.42 -12.40 -12.28
N PHE A 317 2.27 -12.93 -12.68
CA PHE A 317 1.09 -13.04 -11.82
C PHE A 317 0.96 -14.46 -11.30
N VAL A 318 0.65 -14.58 -10.00
CA VAL A 318 0.27 -15.84 -9.39
C VAL A 318 -1.08 -15.67 -8.67
N LYS A 319 -2.06 -16.43 -9.12
CA LYS A 319 -3.36 -16.52 -8.48
C LYS A 319 -3.26 -17.38 -7.23
N SER A 320 -3.84 -16.97 -6.11
CA SER A 320 -4.08 -17.89 -4.99
C SER A 320 -5.24 -18.82 -5.33
N SER A 321 -4.91 -20.08 -5.55
CA SER A 321 -5.85 -21.13 -5.95
C SER A 321 -5.36 -22.48 -5.44
N PRO A 322 -6.23 -23.50 -5.30
CA PRO A 322 -5.78 -24.83 -4.89
C PRO A 322 -4.69 -25.43 -5.81
N PRO A 323 -4.75 -25.29 -7.16
CA PRO A 323 -3.68 -25.75 -8.04
C PRO A 323 -2.35 -25.03 -7.81
N SER A 324 -2.36 -23.69 -7.71
CA SER A 324 -1.13 -22.93 -7.51
C SER A 324 -0.51 -23.18 -6.13
N LEU A 325 -1.31 -23.34 -5.08
CA LEU A 325 -0.82 -23.69 -3.74
C LEU A 325 -0.22 -25.10 -3.69
N LYS A 326 -0.86 -26.08 -4.36
CA LYS A 326 -0.35 -27.45 -4.48
C LYS A 326 0.97 -27.49 -5.25
N MET A 327 1.08 -26.68 -6.31
CA MET A 327 2.25 -26.62 -7.17
C MET A 327 3.42 -25.89 -6.52
N TRP A 328 3.17 -24.71 -5.92
CA TRP A 328 4.19 -23.85 -5.32
C TRP A 328 4.60 -24.32 -3.92
N ASN A 329 5.17 -25.52 -3.85
CA ASN A 329 5.63 -26.17 -2.63
C ASN A 329 7.17 -26.14 -2.51
N ASP A 330 7.72 -26.69 -1.42
CA ASP A 330 9.16 -26.68 -1.17
C ASP A 330 9.96 -27.36 -2.29
N ASP A 331 9.46 -28.47 -2.86
CA ASP A 331 10.09 -29.16 -4.01
C ASP A 331 10.15 -28.27 -5.25
N TYR A 332 9.11 -27.49 -5.51
CA TYR A 332 9.12 -26.50 -6.58
C TYR A 332 10.14 -25.38 -6.33
N ILE A 333 10.26 -24.88 -5.09
CA ILE A 333 11.28 -23.88 -4.74
C ILE A 333 12.69 -24.44 -5.00
N HIS A 334 12.96 -25.68 -4.59
CA HIS A 334 14.21 -26.36 -4.88
C HIS A 334 14.49 -26.49 -6.38
N LYS A 335 13.47 -26.75 -7.21
CA LYS A 335 13.60 -26.79 -8.67
C LYS A 335 13.97 -25.43 -9.25
N VAL A 336 13.30 -24.35 -8.84
CA VAL A 336 13.65 -22.98 -9.28
C VAL A 336 15.11 -22.66 -8.97
N VAL A 337 15.60 -23.06 -7.80
CA VAL A 337 16.98 -22.83 -7.39
C VAL A 337 17.96 -23.73 -8.14
N ALA A 338 17.59 -24.98 -8.41
CA ALA A 338 18.38 -25.88 -9.25
C ALA A 338 18.53 -25.33 -10.69
N GLU A 339 17.47 -24.74 -11.25
CA GLU A 339 17.54 -24.05 -12.53
C GLU A 339 18.53 -22.89 -12.49
N CYS A 340 18.53 -22.07 -11.43
CA CYS A 340 19.51 -21.01 -11.23
C CYS A 340 20.96 -21.56 -11.17
N LYS A 341 21.19 -22.60 -10.36
CA LYS A 341 22.50 -23.25 -10.22
C LYS A 341 23.02 -23.82 -11.54
N SER A 342 22.14 -24.41 -12.34
CA SER A 342 22.50 -24.95 -13.67
C SER A 342 23.03 -23.88 -14.61
N LEU A 343 22.57 -22.64 -14.44
CA LEU A 343 22.94 -21.50 -15.30
C LEU A 343 24.23 -20.83 -14.84
N ILE A 344 24.50 -20.80 -13.54
CA ILE A 344 25.74 -20.26 -12.97
C ILE A 344 26.98 -21.04 -13.48
N GLY A 345 26.83 -22.35 -13.74
CA GLY A 345 27.90 -23.20 -14.26
C GLY A 345 28.23 -23.03 -15.75
N SER A 346 27.42 -22.27 -16.51
CA SER A 346 27.57 -22.05 -17.95
C SER A 346 27.78 -20.57 -18.26
N ASN A 347 28.95 -20.18 -18.80
CA ASN A 347 29.34 -18.84 -19.29
C ASN A 347 28.57 -17.62 -18.71
N SER A 348 29.26 -16.84 -17.88
CA SER A 348 28.75 -15.71 -17.08
C SER A 348 27.92 -14.64 -17.80
N HIS A 349 28.10 -14.44 -19.12
CA HIS A 349 27.36 -13.43 -19.89
C HIS A 349 25.85 -13.73 -20.05
N LEU A 350 25.40 -14.96 -19.80
CA LEU A 350 23.99 -15.38 -19.92
C LEU A 350 23.12 -15.03 -18.70
N MET A 351 23.73 -14.62 -17.58
CA MET A 351 23.01 -14.32 -16.33
C MET A 351 22.37 -12.93 -16.32
N GLU A 352 22.85 -11.99 -17.15
CA GLU A 352 22.31 -10.60 -17.20
C GLU A 352 20.85 -10.53 -17.66
N HIS A 353 20.32 -11.60 -18.26
CA HIS A 353 18.98 -11.62 -18.86
C HIS A 353 18.01 -12.63 -18.22
N LYS A 354 18.43 -13.36 -17.18
CA LYS A 354 17.63 -14.47 -16.60
C LYS A 354 17.15 -14.13 -15.20
N ASN A 355 16.09 -13.34 -15.19
CA ASN A 355 15.37 -12.91 -14.01
C ASN A 355 14.65 -14.10 -13.31
N PHE A 356 14.28 -13.95 -12.04
CA PHE A 356 13.48 -14.92 -11.28
C PHE A 356 12.23 -15.39 -12.04
N VAL A 357 11.55 -14.48 -12.76
CA VAL A 357 10.36 -14.84 -13.57
C VAL A 357 10.67 -15.92 -14.61
N HIS A 358 11.79 -15.80 -15.32
CA HIS A 358 12.25 -16.80 -16.28
C HIS A 358 12.56 -18.13 -15.58
N LEU A 359 13.26 -18.10 -14.45
CA LEU A 359 13.61 -19.30 -13.67
C LEU A 359 12.36 -20.03 -13.16
N ALA A 360 11.40 -19.28 -12.60
CA ALA A 360 10.12 -19.81 -12.17
C ALA A 360 9.36 -20.43 -13.34
N ARG A 361 9.28 -19.75 -14.48
CA ARG A 361 8.59 -20.29 -15.66
C ARG A 361 9.24 -21.58 -16.18
N LYS A 362 10.58 -21.63 -16.19
CA LYS A 362 11.34 -22.79 -16.62
C LYS A 362 11.14 -23.99 -15.69
N ALA A 363 11.18 -23.77 -14.38
CA ALA A 363 10.95 -24.80 -13.37
C ALA A 363 9.52 -25.37 -13.38
N LEU A 364 8.55 -24.59 -13.88
CA LEU A 364 7.15 -24.98 -13.96
C LEU A 364 6.92 -26.23 -14.83
N ASN A 365 7.79 -26.48 -15.81
CA ASN A 365 7.62 -27.51 -16.84
C ASN A 365 6.20 -27.49 -17.47
N ASP A 366 5.87 -28.42 -18.37
CA ASP A 366 4.49 -28.57 -18.85
C ASP A 366 3.65 -29.35 -17.83
N ASN A 367 3.53 -28.80 -16.62
CA ASN A 367 2.71 -29.37 -15.57
C ASN A 367 1.21 -29.18 -15.89
N ALA A 368 0.53 -30.27 -16.24
CA ALA A 368 -0.86 -30.26 -16.67
C ALA A 368 -1.86 -29.75 -15.60
N ASP A 369 -1.45 -29.70 -14.32
CA ASP A 369 -2.31 -29.28 -13.21
C ASP A 369 -2.52 -27.76 -13.12
N VAL A 370 -1.70 -26.95 -13.80
CA VAL A 370 -1.73 -25.48 -13.70
C VAL A 370 -1.86 -24.81 -15.07
N ARG A 371 -2.69 -23.77 -15.15
CA ARG A 371 -2.92 -23.04 -16.40
C ARG A 371 -2.05 -21.78 -16.42
N VAL A 372 -1.19 -21.71 -17.43
CA VAL A 372 -0.23 -20.62 -17.61
C VAL A 372 -0.59 -19.83 -18.86
N TRP A 373 -0.73 -18.52 -18.73
CA TRP A 373 -0.87 -17.62 -19.86
C TRP A 373 0.45 -16.88 -20.11
N LYS A 374 1.06 -17.11 -21.28
CA LYS A 374 2.20 -16.30 -21.74
C LYS A 374 1.68 -15.03 -22.42
N LEU A 375 2.06 -13.88 -21.88
CA LEU A 375 1.81 -12.56 -22.47
C LEU A 375 2.94 -12.22 -23.43
N ASP A 376 2.59 -11.58 -24.54
CA ASP A 376 3.53 -10.86 -25.39
C ASP A 376 3.86 -9.51 -24.76
N ASP A 377 5.07 -9.00 -24.98
CA ASP A 377 5.56 -7.72 -24.46
C ASP A 377 4.61 -6.57 -24.84
N SER A 378 4.06 -6.62 -26.05
CA SER A 378 3.10 -5.64 -26.58
C SER A 378 1.77 -5.61 -25.80
N ALA A 379 1.41 -6.70 -25.12
CA ALA A 379 0.20 -6.79 -24.30
C ALA A 379 0.41 -6.23 -22.88
N VAL A 380 1.67 -6.13 -22.43
CA VAL A 380 2.05 -5.62 -21.10
C VAL A 380 2.06 -4.10 -21.07
N GLY A 381 2.54 -3.44 -22.13
CA GLY A 381 2.59 -1.98 -22.15
C GLY A 381 3.45 -1.38 -23.26
N GLU A 382 3.84 -0.11 -23.08
CA GLU A 382 4.72 0.62 -24.00
C GLU A 382 6.19 0.43 -23.61
N LYS A 383 6.98 -0.12 -24.53
CA LYS A 383 8.44 -0.21 -24.41
C LYS A 383 9.09 1.11 -24.79
N LEU A 384 9.87 1.72 -23.90
CA LEU A 384 10.61 2.94 -24.20
C LEU A 384 11.68 2.68 -25.28
N GLY A 385 11.92 3.68 -26.12
CA GLY A 385 12.95 3.62 -27.18
C GLY A 385 12.57 2.79 -28.42
N ALA A 386 11.42 2.11 -28.45
CA ALA A 386 10.91 1.47 -29.66
C ALA A 386 10.17 2.49 -30.56
N ILE A 387 10.47 2.50 -31.86
CA ILE A 387 9.72 3.30 -32.85
C ILE A 387 8.30 2.72 -32.93
N THR A 388 7.35 3.37 -32.26
CA THR A 388 5.97 2.88 -32.18
C THR A 388 5.23 3.16 -33.50
N MET A 389 5.38 2.26 -34.48
CA MET A 389 4.44 2.16 -35.59
C MET A 389 3.29 1.24 -35.18
N ASN A 390 2.10 1.82 -35.06
CA ASN A 390 0.83 1.23 -34.62
C ASN A 390 0.66 1.05 -33.10
N ARG A 391 -0.22 1.88 -32.53
CA ARG A 391 -0.70 1.76 -31.15
C ARG A 391 -1.84 0.74 -31.12
N THR A 392 -1.55 -0.49 -30.75
CA THR A 392 -2.56 -1.38 -30.17
C THR A 392 -2.78 -0.97 -28.71
N GLU A 393 -4.04 -0.82 -28.29
CA GLU A 393 -4.35 -0.61 -26.87
C GLU A 393 -3.89 -1.84 -26.08
N SER A 394 -2.87 -1.68 -25.24
CA SER A 394 -2.39 -2.74 -24.37
C SER A 394 -3.41 -3.03 -23.26
N LYS A 395 -3.58 -4.31 -22.90
CA LYS A 395 -4.48 -4.70 -21.80
C LYS A 395 -3.97 -4.19 -20.45
N MET A 396 -2.66 -4.20 -20.26
CA MET A 396 -2.02 -3.63 -19.08
C MET A 396 -1.41 -2.27 -19.47
N LYS A 397 -1.61 -1.24 -18.65
CA LYS A 397 -1.06 0.10 -18.91
C LYS A 397 0.31 0.23 -18.24
N MET A 398 1.32 -0.47 -18.73
CA MET A 398 2.70 -0.33 -18.24
C MET A 398 3.56 0.51 -19.18
N VAL A 399 4.62 1.08 -18.62
CA VAL A 399 5.77 1.60 -19.37
C VAL A 399 7.01 0.84 -18.89
N PHE A 400 7.80 0.29 -19.80
CA PHE A 400 8.98 -0.50 -19.44
C PHE A 400 10.16 -0.23 -20.38
N TRP A 401 11.38 -0.56 -19.94
CA TRP A 401 12.60 -0.35 -20.72
C TRP A 401 13.62 -1.45 -20.48
N SER A 402 14.62 -1.56 -21.35
CA SER A 402 15.66 -2.57 -21.22
C SER A 402 16.68 -2.20 -20.14
N GLN A 403 17.37 -3.19 -19.59
CA GLN A 403 18.37 -2.97 -18.53
C GLN A 403 19.57 -2.14 -19.02
N GLU A 404 19.86 -2.21 -20.32
CA GLU A 404 20.98 -1.53 -20.97
C GLU A 404 20.64 -0.07 -21.33
N MET A 405 19.38 0.35 -21.19
CA MET A 405 18.98 1.70 -21.51
C MET A 405 19.62 2.69 -20.53
N ALA A 406 20.36 3.67 -21.07
CA ALA A 406 21.00 4.70 -20.27
C ALA A 406 19.96 5.49 -19.47
N SER A 407 20.25 5.77 -18.19
CA SER A 407 19.36 6.49 -17.28
C SER A 407 18.89 7.85 -17.83
N ALA A 408 19.77 8.58 -18.51
CA ALA A 408 19.44 9.84 -19.17
C ALA A 408 18.39 9.68 -20.28
N LEU A 409 18.41 8.56 -21.00
CA LEU A 409 17.41 8.25 -22.02
C LEU A 409 16.08 7.83 -21.39
N VAL A 410 16.13 7.02 -20.33
CA VAL A 410 14.93 6.66 -19.54
C VAL A 410 14.24 7.92 -19.02
N GLN A 411 14.99 8.82 -18.39
CA GLN A 411 14.47 10.10 -17.90
C GLN A 411 13.80 10.89 -19.03
N LYS A 412 14.50 11.10 -20.15
CA LYS A 412 13.98 11.85 -21.31
C LYS A 412 12.66 11.27 -21.84
N GLU A 413 12.57 9.94 -21.94
CA GLU A 413 11.36 9.29 -22.42
C GLU A 413 10.21 9.36 -21.41
N LEU A 414 10.50 9.25 -20.11
CA LEU A 414 9.49 9.44 -19.06
C LEU A 414 9.01 10.90 -18.98
N GLU A 415 9.90 11.88 -19.19
CA GLU A 415 9.53 13.30 -19.33
C GLU A 415 8.59 13.51 -20.53
N ARG A 416 8.90 12.89 -21.69
CA ARG A 416 8.04 12.92 -22.88
C ARG A 416 6.65 12.34 -22.61
N LEU A 417 6.56 11.32 -21.78
CA LEU A 417 5.30 10.69 -21.37
C LEU A 417 4.58 11.45 -20.23
N GLY A 418 5.17 12.53 -19.71
CA GLY A 418 4.63 13.27 -18.56
C GLY A 418 4.68 12.47 -17.25
N MET A 419 5.50 11.42 -17.20
CA MET A 419 5.70 10.53 -16.05
C MET A 419 6.95 10.89 -15.24
N TRP A 420 7.67 11.92 -15.65
CA TRP A 420 8.80 12.50 -14.93
C TRP A 420 8.64 14.01 -14.91
N LEU A 421 8.22 14.55 -13.76
CA LEU A 421 7.98 15.98 -13.57
C LEU A 421 8.72 16.45 -12.30
N ILE A 422 9.61 17.41 -12.50
CA ILE A 422 10.29 18.14 -11.43
C ILE A 422 9.64 19.53 -11.38
N ASP A 423 9.01 19.87 -10.26
CA ASP A 423 8.40 21.19 -10.08
C ASP A 423 9.50 22.27 -9.93
N LEU A 424 9.12 23.55 -10.06
CA LEU A 424 10.01 24.72 -10.00
C LEU A 424 10.81 24.80 -8.70
N ASP A 425 10.35 24.16 -7.63
CA ASP A 425 11.00 24.08 -6.32
C ASP A 425 11.92 22.84 -6.17
N SER A 426 12.15 22.09 -7.26
CA SER A 426 12.85 20.78 -7.24
C SER A 426 12.13 19.68 -6.45
N SER A 427 10.84 19.86 -6.13
CA SER A 427 10.02 18.77 -5.59
C SER A 427 9.62 17.82 -6.72
N CYS A 428 9.73 16.52 -6.45
CA CYS A 428 9.44 15.47 -7.41
C CYS A 428 7.93 15.19 -7.40
N VAL A 429 7.24 15.47 -8.51
CA VAL A 429 5.78 15.25 -8.64
C VAL A 429 5.48 13.83 -9.15
N SER A 430 6.46 13.15 -9.77
CA SER A 430 6.42 11.72 -10.05
C SER A 430 7.82 11.08 -10.12
N VAL A 431 7.97 9.96 -9.41
CA VAL A 431 9.04 8.95 -9.36
C VAL A 431 10.49 9.46 -9.29
N VAL A 432 10.93 9.66 -8.04
CA VAL A 432 12.31 9.69 -7.47
C VAL A 432 13.32 10.64 -8.13
N CYS A 433 13.41 11.86 -7.59
CA CYS A 433 14.63 12.66 -7.66
C CYS A 433 15.54 12.33 -6.46
N HIS A 434 16.73 11.80 -6.71
CA HIS A 434 17.82 11.82 -5.73
C HIS A 434 18.80 12.93 -6.13
N LYS A 435 19.02 13.92 -5.25
CA LYS A 435 20.19 14.81 -5.35
C LYS A 435 21.42 14.03 -4.89
N ALA A 436 22.42 13.88 -5.77
CA ALA A 436 23.73 13.32 -5.45
C ALA A 436 24.42 14.06 -4.31
#